data_AF-A0AAE4T341-F1
#
_entry.id   AF-A0AAE4T341-F1
#
_cell.length_a   1.000
_cell.length_b   1.000
_cell.length_c   1.000
_cell.angle_alpha   90.00
_cell.angle_beta   90.00
_cell.angle_gamma   90.00
#
_symmetry.space_group_name_H-M   'P 1'
#
loop_
_entity.id
_entity.type
_entity.pdbx_description
1 polymer ?
#
loop_
_entity_poly.entity_id
_entity_poly.type
_entity_poly.pdbx_seq_one_letter_code
_entity_poly.pdbx_strand_id
1 'polypeptide(L)'
;MSNVLSHSARSSAWPTLPPFVGMVYSNCMPESESKVEQNEFSKAWRRSFGMSPPLGYVLRYDYFQNWTRFHSLPNSKRLAKSDEEFGILLERANTLAAECFEKQTPIWIATGRLSEIALNDDDLPIRMNMSKVMDWIDEDEAPAYQQEWSFFASRAEWTRSSLDWLFREIAEDRERAVLFSEDAQTVFAPYDGGFDIISLQPGKITQLENTYSSWMSSRPDQL
;
A
#
# COMPACT_ATOMS: atom_id res chain seq x y z
N MET A 1 -56.35 -56.67 -18.75
CA MET A 1 -57.54 -56.20 -19.47
C MET A 1 -57.40 -54.69 -19.59
N SER A 2 -56.80 -54.19 -20.66
CA SER A 2 -57.45 -53.81 -21.94
C SER A 2 -57.70 -52.31 -21.99
N ASN A 3 -56.94 -51.66 -22.89
CA ASN A 3 -57.06 -50.35 -23.54
C ASN A 3 -58.47 -49.73 -23.63
N VAL A 4 -58.54 -48.39 -23.72
CA VAL A 4 -58.61 -47.61 -25.00
C VAL A 4 -58.93 -46.12 -24.71
N LEU A 5 -58.08 -45.22 -25.29
CA LEU A 5 -58.28 -43.91 -25.97
C LEU A 5 -59.46 -42.99 -25.53
N SER A 6 -59.41 -41.65 -25.55
CA SER A 6 -58.92 -40.75 -26.60
C SER A 6 -59.08 -39.26 -26.20
N HIS A 7 -58.17 -38.40 -26.68
CA HIS A 7 -58.35 -37.03 -27.20
C HIS A 7 -58.88 -35.89 -26.30
N SER A 8 -58.06 -34.84 -26.12
CA SER A 8 -58.15 -33.57 -26.89
C SER A 8 -57.59 -32.37 -26.11
N ALA A 9 -56.80 -31.57 -26.83
CA ALA A 9 -56.03 -30.42 -26.36
C ALA A 9 -56.85 -29.16 -26.05
N ARG A 10 -56.35 -28.34 -25.11
CA ARG A 10 -56.39 -26.86 -25.07
C ARG A 10 -55.13 -26.40 -24.31
N SER A 11 -54.06 -25.96 -24.97
CA SER A 11 -53.81 -24.57 -25.43
C SER A 11 -53.92 -23.52 -24.31
N SER A 12 -52.79 -23.18 -23.69
CA SER A 12 -52.56 -21.88 -23.03
C SER A 12 -51.25 -21.30 -23.57
N ALA A 13 -51.39 -20.45 -24.59
CA ALA A 13 -50.31 -19.72 -25.22
C ALA A 13 -49.82 -18.58 -24.32
N TRP A 14 -48.50 -18.51 -24.13
CA TRP A 14 -47.80 -17.32 -23.68
C TRP A 14 -47.61 -16.39 -24.88
N PRO A 15 -47.69 -15.06 -24.72
CA PRO A 15 -47.60 -14.14 -25.85
C PRO A 15 -46.22 -14.18 -26.51
N THR A 16 -46.24 -14.32 -27.83
CA THR A 16 -45.10 -14.27 -28.75
C THR A 16 -44.40 -12.92 -28.72
N LEU A 17 -43.07 -12.94 -28.62
CA LEU A 17 -42.20 -11.78 -28.87
C LEU A 17 -42.29 -11.37 -30.36
N PRO A 18 -42.33 -10.06 -30.70
CA PRO A 18 -42.25 -9.61 -32.08
C PRO A 18 -40.82 -9.74 -32.65
N PRO A 19 -40.67 -9.79 -33.99
CA PRO A 19 -39.40 -10.08 -34.64
C PRO A 19 -38.43 -8.91 -34.58
N PHE A 20 -37.14 -9.28 -34.51
CA PHE A 20 -35.96 -8.43 -34.65
C PHE A 20 -36.10 -7.43 -35.82
N VAL A 21 -36.05 -6.14 -35.52
CA VAL A 21 -35.69 -5.08 -36.48
C VAL A 21 -34.57 -4.28 -35.84
N GLY A 22 -33.44 -4.20 -36.55
CA GLY A 22 -32.18 -3.65 -36.06
C GLY A 22 -32.33 -2.23 -35.53
N MET A 23 -31.93 -2.05 -34.29
CA MET A 23 -31.72 -0.74 -33.68
C MET A 23 -30.23 -0.57 -33.49
N VAL A 24 -29.66 0.36 -34.25
CA VAL A 24 -28.26 0.79 -34.13
C VAL A 24 -28.14 1.51 -32.78
N TYR A 25 -27.69 0.78 -31.75
CA TYR A 25 -27.27 1.41 -30.50
C TYR A 25 -25.86 1.96 -30.69
N SER A 26 -25.78 3.12 -31.33
CA SER A 26 -24.73 4.08 -31.01
C SER A 26 -25.12 4.72 -29.70
N ASN A 27 -24.35 4.46 -28.64
CA ASN A 27 -23.92 5.47 -27.66
C ASN A 27 -23.05 4.82 -26.59
N CYS A 28 -21.74 5.06 -26.73
CA CYS A 28 -20.79 5.41 -25.69
C CYS A 28 -21.02 4.83 -24.29
N MET A 29 -20.45 3.65 -24.06
CA MET A 29 -19.79 3.40 -22.77
C MET A 29 -18.64 4.41 -22.67
N PRO A 30 -18.51 5.21 -21.60
CA PRO A 30 -17.23 5.84 -21.34
C PRO A 30 -16.28 4.72 -20.88
N GLU A 31 -15.52 4.17 -21.82
CA GLU A 31 -14.20 3.63 -21.51
C GLU A 31 -13.36 4.82 -21.02
N SER A 32 -13.41 5.08 -19.73
CA SER A 32 -12.30 5.75 -19.06
C SER A 32 -11.86 4.87 -17.90
N GLU A 33 -11.39 3.67 -18.24
CA GLU A 33 -10.19 3.19 -17.57
C GLU A 33 -9.15 4.29 -17.81
N SER A 34 -8.93 5.15 -16.80
CA SER A 34 -7.81 6.06 -16.83
C SER A 34 -6.59 5.19 -17.10
N LYS A 35 -5.99 5.37 -18.27
CA LYS A 35 -4.69 4.79 -18.57
C LYS A 35 -3.70 5.49 -17.64
N VAL A 36 -3.64 5.04 -16.38
CA VAL A 36 -2.44 5.16 -15.59
C VAL A 36 -1.41 4.41 -16.41
N GLU A 37 -0.57 5.15 -17.14
CA GLU A 37 0.63 4.56 -17.75
C GLU A 37 1.29 3.72 -16.67
N GLN A 38 1.33 2.40 -16.87
CA GLN A 38 1.93 1.51 -15.90
C GLN A 38 3.42 1.82 -15.83
N ASN A 39 3.79 2.72 -14.92
CA ASN A 39 5.17 3.02 -14.61
C ASN A 39 5.81 1.82 -13.90
N GLU A 40 7.14 1.82 -13.85
CA GLU A 40 7.90 0.71 -13.31
C GLU A 40 7.59 0.43 -11.84
N PHE A 41 7.30 1.47 -11.04
CA PHE A 41 6.86 1.28 -9.66
C PHE A 41 5.55 0.50 -9.60
N SER A 42 4.53 0.90 -10.38
CA SER A 42 3.20 0.28 -10.34
C SER A 42 3.25 -1.20 -10.70
N LYS A 43 4.10 -1.57 -11.67
CA LYS A 43 4.33 -2.98 -12.04
C LYS A 43 5.00 -3.75 -10.91
N ALA A 44 6.10 -3.23 -10.37
CA ALA A 44 6.84 -3.84 -9.27
C ALA A 44 5.97 -4.01 -8.02
N TRP A 45 5.24 -2.95 -7.66
CA TRP A 45 4.33 -2.92 -6.53
C TRP A 45 3.22 -3.95 -6.67
N ARG A 46 2.49 -3.97 -7.80
CA ARG A 46 1.39 -4.93 -8.03
C ARG A 46 1.86 -6.38 -7.99
N ARG A 47 3.08 -6.68 -8.43
CA ARG A 47 3.65 -8.04 -8.34
C ARG A 47 3.83 -8.52 -6.91
N SER A 48 4.11 -7.62 -5.97
CA SER A 48 4.35 -7.95 -4.56
C SER A 48 3.11 -7.73 -3.69
N PHE A 49 2.51 -6.55 -3.77
CA PHE A 49 1.46 -6.09 -2.85
C PHE A 49 0.09 -5.87 -3.52
N GLY A 50 -0.10 -6.32 -4.76
CA GLY A 50 -1.38 -6.26 -5.45
C GLY A 50 -1.92 -4.82 -5.59
N MET A 51 -3.18 -4.62 -5.19
CA MET A 51 -3.86 -3.33 -5.27
C MET A 51 -3.78 -2.51 -3.97
N SER A 52 -3.17 -3.03 -2.91
CA SER A 52 -3.01 -2.30 -1.66
C SER A 52 -2.21 -1.01 -1.88
N PRO A 53 -2.59 0.12 -1.28
CA PRO A 53 -1.83 1.36 -1.39
C PRO A 53 -0.48 1.23 -0.65
N PRO A 54 0.55 1.99 -1.04
CA PRO A 54 1.83 2.04 -0.32
C PRO A 54 1.72 2.87 0.98
N LEU A 55 0.85 2.42 1.88
CA LEU A 55 0.59 2.96 3.20
C LEU A 55 0.88 1.89 4.26
N GLY A 56 1.83 2.16 5.16
CA GLY A 56 2.24 1.18 6.18
C GLY A 56 1.08 0.66 7.03
N TYR A 57 0.14 1.53 7.42
CA TYR A 57 -1.00 1.11 8.24
C TYR A 57 -2.01 0.23 7.48
N VAL A 58 -2.21 0.45 6.16
CA VAL A 58 -3.07 -0.40 5.33
C VAL A 58 -2.40 -1.75 5.10
N LEU A 59 -1.12 -1.72 4.71
CA LEU A 59 -0.34 -2.94 4.48
C LEU A 59 -0.26 -3.83 5.71
N ARG A 60 -0.20 -3.25 6.90
CA ARG A 60 -0.27 -4.01 8.15
C ARG A 60 -1.55 -4.85 8.28
N TYR A 61 -2.69 -4.34 7.82
CA TYR A 61 -3.96 -5.08 7.86
C TYR A 61 -4.01 -6.13 6.75
N ASP A 62 -3.70 -5.72 5.51
CA ASP A 62 -3.75 -6.58 4.33
C ASP A 62 -2.74 -7.75 4.40
N TYR A 63 -1.58 -7.51 5.02
CA TYR A 63 -0.46 -8.45 5.11
C TYR A 63 -0.10 -8.76 6.57
N PHE A 64 -1.09 -8.87 7.45
CA PHE A 64 -0.88 -9.06 8.89
C PHE A 64 0.04 -10.25 9.24
N GLN A 65 -0.02 -11.35 8.49
CA GLN A 65 0.84 -12.53 8.72
C GLN A 65 2.31 -12.31 8.29
N ASN A 66 2.56 -11.26 7.51
CA ASN A 66 3.85 -10.89 6.94
C ASN A 66 4.36 -9.57 7.53
N TRP A 67 3.79 -9.11 8.63
CA TRP A 67 4.07 -7.82 9.25
C TRP A 67 4.72 -7.97 10.63
N THR A 68 5.59 -7.03 10.97
CA THR A 68 6.08 -6.80 12.33
C THR A 68 6.36 -5.32 12.58
N ARG A 69 6.56 -4.97 13.86
CA ARG A 69 6.74 -3.59 14.31
C ARG A 69 7.85 -3.46 15.35
N PHE A 70 8.62 -2.37 15.21
CA PHE A 70 9.65 -1.97 16.17
C PHE A 70 9.46 -0.51 16.61
N HIS A 71 9.77 -0.21 17.87
CA HIS A 71 9.77 1.15 18.39
C HIS A 71 11.02 1.92 17.98
N SER A 72 10.83 3.20 17.65
CA SER A 72 11.92 4.10 17.28
C SER A 72 12.83 4.42 18.47
N LEU A 73 12.29 4.40 19.70
CA LEU A 73 13.01 4.72 20.92
C LEU A 73 12.84 3.63 21.99
N PRO A 74 13.72 3.58 23.00
CA PRO A 74 13.57 2.68 24.15
C PRO A 74 12.27 2.93 24.93
N ASN A 75 11.81 1.90 25.65
CA ASN A 75 10.63 1.96 26.52
C ASN A 75 9.35 2.41 25.80
N SER A 76 9.24 2.13 24.50
CA SER A 76 8.09 2.51 23.67
C SER A 76 7.82 4.02 23.66
N LYS A 77 8.84 4.85 23.92
CA LYS A 77 8.70 6.31 23.78
C LYS A 77 8.41 6.63 22.32
N ARG A 78 7.37 7.43 22.07
CA ARG A 78 6.94 7.79 20.72
C ARG A 78 7.85 8.85 20.09
N LEU A 79 7.91 10.03 20.71
CA LEU A 79 8.55 11.21 20.10
C LEU A 79 9.96 11.46 20.65
N ALA A 80 10.92 11.68 19.75
CA ALA A 80 12.24 12.20 20.07
C ALA A 80 12.15 13.69 20.44
N LYS A 81 12.94 14.12 21.44
CA LYS A 81 12.95 15.49 21.96
C LYS A 81 14.37 16.07 22.15
N SER A 82 15.40 15.26 21.91
CA SER A 82 16.80 15.71 21.96
C SER A 82 17.59 15.07 20.82
N ASP A 83 18.77 15.62 20.55
CA ASP A 83 19.66 15.12 19.50
C ASP A 83 20.14 13.69 19.79
N GLU A 84 20.32 13.33 21.06
CA GLU A 84 20.65 11.96 21.47
C GLU A 84 19.52 10.98 21.12
N GLU A 85 18.27 11.37 21.36
CA GLU A 85 17.10 10.54 21.02
C GLU A 85 16.94 10.41 19.51
N PHE A 86 17.17 11.49 18.75
CA PHE A 86 17.23 11.40 17.30
C PHE A 86 18.37 10.50 16.83
N GLY A 87 19.53 10.53 17.48
CA GLY A 87 20.64 9.61 17.20
C GLY A 87 20.22 8.14 17.34
N ILE A 88 19.50 7.80 18.42
CA ILE A 88 18.98 6.43 18.62
C ILE A 88 17.95 6.06 17.55
N LEU A 89 17.02 6.97 17.25
CA LEU A 89 15.99 6.77 16.24
C LEU A 89 16.60 6.49 14.87
N LEU A 90 17.56 7.32 14.44
CA LEU A 90 18.24 7.18 13.15
C LEU A 90 19.06 5.89 13.11
N GLU A 91 19.73 5.53 14.21
CA GLU A 91 20.48 4.27 14.28
C GLU A 91 19.57 3.04 14.12
N ARG A 92 18.41 3.02 14.79
CA ARG A 92 17.43 1.94 14.62
C ARG A 92 16.82 1.92 13.22
N ALA A 93 16.45 3.08 12.69
CA ALA A 93 15.90 3.20 11.35
C ALA A 93 16.86 2.64 10.30
N ASN A 94 18.12 3.06 10.33
CA ASN A 94 19.15 2.58 9.40
C ASN A 94 19.48 1.11 9.59
N THR A 95 19.46 0.60 10.83
CA THR A 95 19.69 -0.82 11.09
C THR A 95 18.59 -1.68 10.48
N LEU A 96 17.33 -1.31 10.69
CA LEU A 96 16.19 -2.06 10.14
C LEU A 96 16.06 -1.88 8.62
N ALA A 97 16.38 -0.69 8.08
CA ALA A 97 16.44 -0.49 6.63
C ALA A 97 17.54 -1.36 5.98
N ALA A 98 18.70 -1.50 6.62
CA ALA A 98 19.77 -2.39 6.14
C ALA A 98 19.31 -3.86 6.09
N GLU A 99 18.52 -4.29 7.06
CA GLU A 99 17.91 -5.61 7.06
C GLU A 99 16.88 -5.78 5.93
N CYS A 100 16.19 -4.72 5.53
CA CYS A 100 15.17 -4.77 4.47
C CYS A 100 15.75 -4.76 3.05
N PHE A 101 16.88 -4.10 2.81
CA PHE A 101 17.31 -3.72 1.45
C PHE A 101 18.58 -4.39 0.94
N GLU A 102 19.10 -5.36 1.69
CA GLU A 102 20.40 -6.01 1.42
C GLU A 102 21.49 -4.96 1.10
N LYS A 103 22.63 -5.36 0.52
CA LYS A 103 23.67 -4.39 0.12
C LYS A 103 23.45 -3.96 -1.33
N GLN A 104 23.18 -2.66 -1.53
CA GLN A 104 23.24 -1.95 -2.82
C GLN A 104 22.17 -2.34 -3.84
N THR A 105 20.89 -2.28 -3.44
CA THR A 105 19.78 -2.36 -4.39
C THR A 105 19.08 -1.00 -4.51
N PRO A 106 18.66 -0.59 -5.72
CA PRO A 106 17.80 0.57 -5.86
C PRO A 106 16.47 0.26 -5.18
N ILE A 107 16.07 1.13 -4.26
CA ILE A 107 14.77 1.05 -3.59
C ILE A 107 13.80 2.04 -4.24
N TRP A 108 12.51 1.78 -4.05
CA TRP A 108 11.46 2.75 -4.28
C TRP A 108 11.17 3.50 -2.99
N ILE A 109 10.96 4.81 -3.10
CA ILE A 109 10.37 5.63 -2.04
C ILE A 109 9.01 6.06 -2.54
N ALA A 110 7.96 5.77 -1.79
CA ALA A 110 6.59 6.12 -2.14
C ALA A 110 5.91 6.90 -1.01
N THR A 111 5.06 7.86 -1.39
CA THR A 111 4.27 8.68 -0.47
C THR A 111 2.89 8.94 -1.04
N GLY A 112 1.90 9.13 -0.15
CA GLY A 112 0.52 9.46 -0.49
C GLY A 112 0.19 10.90 -0.12
N ARG A 113 -0.61 11.55 -0.96
CA ARG A 113 -1.25 12.84 -0.70
C ARG A 113 -2.71 12.77 -1.12
N LEU A 114 -3.56 13.53 -0.45
CA LEU A 114 -4.95 13.69 -0.89
C LEU A 114 -4.96 14.33 -2.28
N SER A 115 -5.68 13.72 -3.22
CA SER A 115 -5.70 14.13 -4.64
C SER A 115 -6.19 15.57 -4.84
N GLU A 116 -7.07 16.05 -3.95
CA GLU A 116 -7.60 17.42 -4.00
C GLU A 116 -6.60 18.49 -3.54
N ILE A 117 -5.54 18.08 -2.81
CA ILE A 117 -4.53 19.00 -2.30
C ILE A 117 -3.43 19.17 -3.35
N ALA A 118 -3.28 20.38 -3.86
CA ALA A 118 -2.20 20.73 -4.75
C ALA A 118 -0.85 20.64 -4.03
N LEU A 119 0.13 20.02 -4.69
CA LEU A 119 1.50 19.93 -4.20
C LEU A 119 2.18 21.32 -4.22
N ASN A 120 3.03 21.57 -3.24
CA ASN A 120 3.91 22.74 -3.18
C ASN A 120 5.40 22.33 -3.27
N ASP A 121 6.30 23.31 -3.38
CA ASP A 121 7.73 23.06 -3.57
C ASP A 121 8.40 22.32 -2.39
N ASP A 122 7.82 22.41 -1.19
CA ASP A 122 8.33 21.75 0.01
C ASP A 122 7.81 20.31 0.16
N ASP A 123 6.81 19.90 -0.63
CA ASP A 123 6.25 18.56 -0.58
C ASP A 123 7.25 17.51 -1.11
N LEU A 124 7.33 16.37 -0.41
CA LEU A 124 8.23 15.26 -0.76
C LEU A 124 8.17 14.83 -2.24
N PRO A 125 6.98 14.68 -2.88
CA PRO A 125 6.91 14.40 -4.31
C PRO A 125 7.66 15.40 -5.20
N ILE A 126 7.61 16.70 -4.87
CA ILE A 126 8.31 17.73 -5.65
C ILE A 126 9.81 17.71 -5.34
N ARG A 127 10.18 17.69 -4.06
CA ARG A 127 11.59 17.66 -3.62
C ARG A 127 12.39 16.48 -4.18
N MET A 128 11.75 15.33 -4.35
CA MET A 128 12.38 14.11 -4.88
C MET A 128 12.05 13.82 -6.36
N ASN A 129 11.42 14.75 -7.07
CA ASN A 129 11.01 14.60 -8.47
C ASN A 129 10.26 13.26 -8.72
N MET A 130 9.30 12.97 -7.85
CA MET A 130 8.51 11.74 -7.90
C MET A 130 7.47 11.82 -9.00
N SER A 131 7.20 10.67 -9.62
CA SER A 131 6.10 10.54 -10.58
C SER A 131 4.85 10.05 -9.86
N LYS A 132 3.67 10.53 -10.26
CA LYS A 132 2.40 9.95 -9.81
C LYS A 132 2.30 8.50 -10.28
N VAL A 133 1.90 7.59 -9.40
CA VAL A 133 1.92 6.15 -9.68
C VAL A 133 0.62 5.41 -9.46
N MET A 134 -0.24 5.89 -8.56
CA MET A 134 -1.49 5.23 -8.24
C MET A 134 -2.48 6.26 -7.70
N ASP A 135 -3.74 6.04 -8.01
CA ASP A 135 -4.87 6.64 -7.30
C ASP A 135 -5.56 5.54 -6.49
N TRP A 136 -6.05 5.88 -5.32
CA TRP A 136 -6.71 4.93 -4.42
C TRP A 136 -7.76 5.62 -3.58
N ILE A 137 -8.85 4.91 -3.31
CA ILE A 137 -9.91 5.32 -2.39
C ILE A 137 -10.05 4.19 -1.38
N ASP A 138 -10.19 4.54 -0.10
CA ASP A 138 -10.56 3.57 0.93
C ASP A 138 -12.05 3.22 0.77
N GLU A 139 -12.35 2.08 0.15
CA GLU A 139 -13.73 1.66 -0.11
C GLU A 139 -14.46 1.21 1.18
N ASP A 140 -13.72 0.94 2.26
CA ASP A 140 -14.30 0.55 3.56
C ASP A 140 -14.84 1.78 4.32
N GLU A 141 -14.39 2.99 3.97
CA GLU A 141 -14.95 4.24 4.50
C GLU A 141 -16.34 4.52 3.90
N ALA A 142 -17.23 5.13 4.69
CA ALA A 142 -18.55 5.48 4.19
C ALA A 142 -18.42 6.52 3.05
N PRO A 143 -19.28 6.50 2.01
CA PRO A 143 -19.11 7.34 0.81
C PRO A 143 -18.96 8.85 1.07
N ALA A 144 -19.51 9.37 2.17
CA ALA A 144 -19.38 10.78 2.57
C ALA A 144 -18.00 11.15 3.13
N TYR A 145 -17.18 10.17 3.50
CA TYR A 145 -15.84 10.32 4.07
C TYR A 145 -14.75 9.74 3.17
N GLN A 146 -15.11 9.10 2.06
CA GLN A 146 -14.16 8.61 1.08
C GLN A 146 -13.36 9.78 0.50
N GLN A 147 -12.05 9.65 0.55
CA GLN A 147 -11.10 10.60 -0.01
C GLN A 147 -10.24 9.88 -1.04
N GLU A 148 -10.01 10.52 -2.17
CA GLU A 148 -9.08 10.02 -3.17
C GLU A 148 -7.65 10.40 -2.79
N TRP A 149 -6.76 9.41 -2.80
CA TRP A 149 -5.34 9.55 -2.56
C TRP A 149 -4.56 9.37 -3.85
N SER A 150 -3.70 10.34 -4.15
CA SER A 150 -2.67 10.23 -5.17
C SER A 150 -1.36 9.78 -4.54
N PHE A 151 -0.80 8.70 -5.05
CA PHE A 151 0.52 8.20 -4.64
C PHE A 151 1.58 8.59 -5.65
N PHE A 152 2.76 8.88 -5.13
CA PHE A 152 3.94 9.29 -5.88
C PHE A 152 5.11 8.42 -5.48
N ALA A 153 5.98 8.11 -6.44
CA ALA A 153 7.20 7.35 -6.16
C ALA A 153 8.37 7.78 -7.04
N SER A 154 9.58 7.57 -6.51
CA SER A 154 10.84 7.63 -7.25
C SER A 154 11.78 6.51 -6.81
N ARG A 155 12.76 6.18 -7.67
CA ARG A 155 13.86 5.29 -7.29
C ARG A 155 14.94 6.08 -6.55
N ALA A 156 15.53 5.47 -5.55
CA ALA A 156 16.70 5.98 -4.86
C ALA A 156 17.71 4.87 -4.60
N GLU A 157 19.00 5.21 -4.64
CA GLU A 157 20.06 4.33 -4.15
C GLU A 157 20.12 4.46 -2.63
N TRP A 158 19.82 3.37 -1.92
CA TRP A 158 19.90 3.38 -0.48
C TRP A 158 21.33 3.07 -0.01
N THR A 159 21.88 3.98 0.77
CA THR A 159 23.05 3.72 1.61
C THR A 159 22.77 4.12 3.04
N ARG A 160 23.51 3.56 4.01
CA ARG A 160 23.36 3.93 5.42
C ARG A 160 23.45 5.46 5.55
N SER A 161 22.49 6.04 6.27
CA SER A 161 22.32 7.48 6.51
C SER A 161 21.90 8.35 5.31
N SER A 162 21.75 7.81 4.10
CA SER A 162 21.31 8.60 2.93
C SER A 162 19.91 9.21 3.08
N LEU A 163 19.07 8.65 3.95
CA LEU A 163 17.69 9.09 4.19
C LEU A 163 17.45 9.55 5.64
N ASP A 164 18.52 9.90 6.39
CA ASP A 164 18.37 10.38 7.78
C ASP A 164 17.47 11.61 7.89
N TRP A 165 17.55 12.51 6.90
CA TRP A 165 16.68 13.68 6.83
C TRP A 165 15.20 13.28 6.74
N LEU A 166 14.88 12.27 5.92
CA LEU A 166 13.51 11.79 5.73
C LEU A 166 13.00 11.06 6.96
N PHE A 167 13.83 10.21 7.57
CA PHE A 167 13.47 9.52 8.82
C PHE A 167 13.19 10.51 9.96
N ARG A 168 13.94 11.62 10.03
CA ARG A 168 13.67 12.71 10.97
C ARG A 168 12.35 13.41 10.67
N GLU A 169 12.09 13.77 9.41
CA GLU A 169 10.82 14.41 9.02
C GLU A 169 9.60 13.53 9.31
N ILE A 170 9.72 12.22 9.09
CA ILE A 170 8.68 11.24 9.42
C ILE A 170 8.50 11.10 10.93
N ALA A 171 9.60 11.07 11.70
CA ALA A 171 9.55 11.01 13.16
C ALA A 171 8.85 12.24 13.78
N GLU A 172 8.88 13.37 13.08
CA GLU A 172 8.27 14.64 13.47
C GLU A 172 6.89 14.86 12.82
N ASP A 173 6.33 13.81 12.19
CA ASP A 173 5.04 13.81 11.49
C ASP A 173 4.92 14.88 10.39
N ARG A 174 6.06 15.35 9.87
CA ARG A 174 6.12 16.30 8.73
C ARG A 174 6.01 15.60 7.39
N GLU A 175 6.45 14.36 7.31
CA GLU A 175 6.34 13.54 6.11
C GLU A 175 5.81 12.15 6.42
N ARG A 176 5.32 11.49 5.37
CA ARG A 176 4.92 10.08 5.39
C ARG A 176 5.47 9.42 4.15
N ALA A 177 6.20 8.32 4.31
CA ALA A 177 6.68 7.55 3.17
C ALA A 177 6.88 6.09 3.55
N VAL A 178 6.84 5.22 2.54
CA VAL A 178 7.31 3.84 2.64
C VAL A 178 8.48 3.64 1.69
N LEU A 179 9.40 2.78 2.09
CA LEU A 179 10.53 2.36 1.29
C LEU A 179 10.29 0.91 0.88
N PHE A 180 10.52 0.58 -0.39
CA PHE A 180 10.21 -0.72 -0.96
C PHE A 180 11.37 -1.25 -1.79
N SER A 181 11.83 -2.46 -1.49
CA SER A 181 12.72 -3.22 -2.37
C SER A 181 11.93 -4.29 -3.10
N GLU A 182 11.96 -4.21 -4.43
CA GLU A 182 11.35 -5.20 -5.31
C GLU A 182 12.04 -6.57 -5.17
N ASP A 183 13.38 -6.58 -5.18
CA ASP A 183 14.18 -7.80 -5.09
C ASP A 183 13.96 -8.51 -3.75
N ALA A 184 13.97 -7.76 -2.66
CA ALA A 184 13.72 -8.31 -1.32
C ALA A 184 12.22 -8.51 -1.02
N GLN A 185 11.32 -8.06 -1.90
CA GLN A 185 9.87 -8.04 -1.67
C GLN A 185 9.48 -7.56 -0.26
N THR A 186 10.15 -6.49 0.18
CA THR A 186 10.09 -6.01 1.57
C THR A 186 9.84 -4.51 1.59
N VAL A 187 8.91 -4.10 2.45
CA VAL A 187 8.56 -2.71 2.75
C VAL A 187 9.06 -2.36 4.13
N PHE A 188 9.72 -1.21 4.23
CA PHE A 188 10.04 -0.51 5.47
C PHE A 188 9.20 0.77 5.54
N ALA A 189 8.31 0.85 6.51
CA ALA A 189 7.35 1.94 6.69
C ALA A 189 7.60 2.65 8.04
N PRO A 190 8.52 3.63 8.09
CA PRO A 190 8.74 4.45 9.28
C PRO A 190 7.51 5.32 9.60
N TYR A 191 7.30 5.62 10.88
CA TYR A 191 6.30 6.56 11.38
C TYR A 191 6.79 7.24 12.67
N ASP A 192 6.01 8.18 13.21
CA ASP A 192 6.35 9.05 14.37
C ASP A 192 6.61 8.34 15.72
N GLY A 193 6.66 7.01 15.75
CA GLY A 193 6.92 6.22 16.95
C GLY A 193 7.63 4.88 16.69
N GLY A 194 8.01 4.59 15.46
CA GLY A 194 8.53 3.28 15.11
C GLY A 194 8.57 3.00 13.62
N PHE A 195 8.62 1.70 13.34
CA PHE A 195 8.83 1.17 12.01
C PHE A 195 7.95 -0.06 11.84
N ASP A 196 7.09 -0.03 10.84
CA ASP A 196 6.39 -1.22 10.36
C ASP A 196 7.23 -1.85 9.24
N ILE A 197 7.39 -3.17 9.28
CA ILE A 197 8.08 -3.95 8.25
C ILE A 197 7.11 -4.99 7.72
N ILE A 198 6.95 -5.03 6.40
CA ILE A 198 6.15 -6.04 5.72
C ILE A 198 7.07 -6.78 4.76
N SER A 199 7.20 -8.10 4.92
CA SER A 199 8.07 -8.91 4.07
C SER A 199 7.38 -10.17 3.60
N LEU A 200 7.39 -10.38 2.28
CA LEU A 200 6.88 -11.59 1.64
C LEU A 200 7.91 -12.73 1.66
N GLN A 201 9.13 -12.46 2.14
CA GLN A 201 10.20 -13.45 2.26
C GLN A 201 9.92 -14.41 3.43
N PRO A 202 9.88 -15.73 3.19
CA PRO A 202 9.64 -16.71 4.24
C PRO A 202 10.62 -16.58 5.41
N GLY A 203 10.10 -16.49 6.64
CA GLY A 203 10.89 -16.44 7.86
C GLY A 203 11.58 -15.11 8.17
N LYS A 204 11.56 -14.12 7.26
CA LYS A 204 12.18 -12.81 7.47
C LYS A 204 11.61 -12.10 8.70
N ILE A 205 10.29 -12.10 8.84
CA ILE A 205 9.61 -11.48 9.98
C ILE A 205 10.06 -12.11 11.30
N THR A 206 9.97 -13.43 11.44
CA THR A 206 10.42 -14.15 12.63
C THR A 206 11.90 -13.93 12.93
N GLN A 207 12.75 -13.84 11.89
CA GLN A 207 14.17 -13.51 12.07
C GLN A 207 14.36 -12.13 12.70
N LEU A 208 13.66 -11.11 12.19
CA LEU A 208 13.75 -9.74 12.70
C LEU A 208 13.23 -9.66 14.13
N GLU A 209 12.10 -10.27 14.43
CA GLU A 209 11.51 -10.30 15.78
C GLU A 209 12.47 -10.93 16.80
N ASN A 210 13.10 -12.06 16.45
CA ASN A 210 14.07 -12.70 17.33
C ASN A 210 15.32 -11.83 17.55
N THR A 211 15.83 -11.21 16.48
CA THR A 211 17.06 -10.41 16.51
C THR A 211 16.88 -9.10 17.28
N TYR A 212 15.73 -8.45 17.09
CA TYR A 212 15.46 -7.11 17.61
C TYR A 212 14.31 -7.08 18.64
N SER A 213 14.06 -8.20 19.31
CA SER A 213 13.01 -8.36 20.33
C SER A 213 13.00 -7.26 21.39
N SER A 214 14.19 -6.77 21.78
CA SER A 214 14.32 -5.66 22.76
C SER A 214 13.77 -4.31 22.28
N TRP A 215 13.46 -4.16 20.98
CA TRP A 215 12.89 -2.95 20.40
C TRP A 215 11.38 -3.05 20.15
N MET A 216 10.78 -4.22 20.38
CA MET A 216 9.36 -4.46 20.19
C MET A 216 8.55 -4.04 21.42
N SER A 217 7.23 -3.93 21.24
CA SER A 217 6.29 -3.77 22.36
C SER A 217 6.28 -5.04 23.21
N SER A 218 6.11 -4.89 24.52
CA SER A 218 5.88 -6.04 25.42
C SER A 218 4.46 -6.59 25.33
N ARG A 219 3.57 -5.93 24.56
CA ARG A 219 2.18 -6.34 24.40
C ARG A 219 2.04 -7.50 23.39
N PRO A 220 1.16 -8.47 23.63
CA PRO A 220 0.95 -9.61 22.73
C PRO A 220 0.47 -9.24 21.33
N ASP A 221 -0.25 -8.13 21.18
CA ASP A 221 -0.80 -7.62 19.91
C ASP A 221 0.18 -6.69 19.17
N GLN A 222 1.36 -6.47 19.74
CA GLN A 222 2.42 -5.60 19.22
C GLN A 222 1.98 -4.13 19.00
N LEU A 223 0.84 -3.71 19.59
CA LEU A 223 0.23 -2.38 19.46
C LEU A 223 0.66 -1.38 20.53
#